data_AF-A0A233HN00-F1
#
_entry.id   AF-A0A233HN00-F1
#
_cell.length_a   1.000
_cell.length_b   1.000
_cell.length_c   1.000
_cell.angle_alpha   90.00
_cell.angle_beta   90.00
_cell.angle_gamma   90.00
#
_symmetry.space_group_name_H-M   'P 1'
#
loop_
_entity.id
_entity.type
_entity.pdbx_description
1 polymer ?
#
loop_
_entity_poly.entity_id
_entity_poly.type
_entity_poly.pdbx_seq_one_letter_code
_entity_poly.pdbx_strand_id
1 'polypeptide(L)'
;MSEPTVQDLVQSVDAQTKVGAELLEKYTQALFELKSNVDESNKIIEVASQHAESASLSAQLSQQAQLKTEELTHLALWKEYRDSSAQSAVTASNAAENAHQSLNESQQVFNVFDSRFLGPKNEEPTLDNQGKPLIIGATYFHDYGNNVGEQKFWNGQAWISPQKITTDNAEISNQYAQVATDNAEMAIIAAEKTAQDAVVTREERHLAQQAAQTATQKASQAEQDATVTSQDRSAVSAAKLSVDENAQLVSEKSMLVEQLASQTAQNAEVATEQAVIATEQAKRAENLVESATGGSLLKEANLSDLASATDARTNLSVYSQQQVDNRLAKKVDTLALELSASTFAYENGRLTQQVIEHGDGQEVITYTYTDNVLTQTISIRNGATKTTTYTYTDGRLVSIGVTTE
;
A
#
# COMPACT_ATOMS: atom_id res chain seq x y z
N MET A 1 214.99 15.18 -79.59
CA MET A 1 215.62 13.85 -79.77
C MET A 1 217.13 14.08 -79.78
N SER A 2 217.77 14.37 -78.63
CA SER A 2 218.31 13.38 -77.69
C SER A 2 217.64 12.02 -77.78
N GLU A 3 218.40 10.99 -78.15
CA GLU A 3 217.92 9.61 -78.04
C GLU A 3 217.51 9.35 -76.58
N PRO A 4 216.34 8.75 -76.35
CA PRO A 4 215.93 8.37 -75.01
C PRO A 4 217.01 7.48 -74.42
N THR A 5 217.44 7.81 -73.21
CA THR A 5 218.41 7.00 -72.49
C THR A 5 217.77 5.65 -72.17
N VAL A 6 218.60 4.61 -71.96
CA VAL A 6 218.11 3.30 -71.47
C VAL A 6 217.23 3.48 -70.21
N GLN A 7 217.51 4.51 -69.41
CA GLN A 7 216.74 4.86 -68.22
C GLN A 7 215.34 5.42 -68.54
N ASP A 8 215.18 6.19 -69.61
CA ASP A 8 213.87 6.67 -70.08
C ASP A 8 213.00 5.51 -70.61
N LEU A 9 213.62 4.52 -71.26
CA LEU A 9 212.95 3.30 -71.72
C LEU A 9 212.51 2.41 -70.55
N VAL A 10 213.37 2.22 -69.55
CA VAL A 10 213.03 1.46 -68.34
C VAL A 10 211.91 2.15 -67.55
N GLN A 11 211.95 3.47 -67.39
CA GLN A 11 210.88 4.23 -66.73
C GLN A 11 209.56 4.18 -67.51
N SER A 12 209.60 4.17 -68.84
CA SER A 12 208.42 3.99 -69.69
C SER A 12 207.81 2.59 -69.55
N VAL A 13 208.64 1.55 -69.51
CA VAL A 13 208.20 0.16 -69.29
C VAL A 13 207.63 -0.02 -67.88
N ASP A 14 208.25 0.56 -66.85
CA ASP A 14 207.73 0.54 -65.48
C ASP A 14 206.42 1.31 -65.37
N ALA A 15 206.29 2.46 -66.04
CA ALA A 15 205.05 3.23 -66.09
C ALA A 15 203.93 2.46 -66.82
N GLN A 16 204.23 1.80 -67.94
CA GLN A 16 203.28 0.94 -68.65
C GLN A 16 202.88 -0.28 -67.82
N THR A 17 203.82 -0.89 -67.09
CA THR A 17 203.55 -2.03 -66.21
C THR A 17 202.66 -1.61 -65.03
N LYS A 18 202.92 -0.44 -64.45
CA LYS A 18 202.09 0.14 -63.38
C LYS A 18 200.69 0.51 -63.86
N VAL A 19 200.58 1.15 -65.02
CA VAL A 19 199.28 1.46 -65.65
C VAL A 19 198.52 0.17 -65.97
N GLY A 20 199.21 -0.86 -66.47
CA GLY A 20 198.63 -2.18 -66.72
C GLY A 20 198.11 -2.87 -65.45
N ALA A 21 198.87 -2.80 -64.35
CA ALA A 21 198.46 -3.32 -63.05
C ALA A 21 197.26 -2.56 -62.46
N GLU A 22 197.26 -1.22 -62.54
CA GLU A 22 196.13 -0.38 -62.11
C GLU A 22 194.88 -0.62 -62.97
N LEU A 23 195.03 -0.84 -64.28
CA LEU A 23 193.92 -1.19 -65.16
C LEU A 23 193.35 -2.57 -64.82
N LEU A 24 194.22 -3.54 -64.54
CA LEU A 24 193.83 -4.89 -64.14
C LEU A 24 193.11 -4.89 -62.79
N GLU A 25 193.58 -4.11 -61.82
CA GLU A 25 192.95 -3.94 -60.51
C GLU A 25 191.56 -3.29 -60.66
N LYS A 26 191.45 -2.19 -61.42
CA LYS A 26 190.15 -1.56 -61.73
C LYS A 26 189.19 -2.51 -62.44
N TYR A 27 189.69 -3.29 -63.39
CA TYR A 27 188.88 -4.28 -64.11
C TYR A 27 188.41 -5.40 -63.18
N THR A 28 189.28 -5.87 -62.28
CA THR A 28 188.95 -6.90 -61.28
C THR A 28 187.92 -6.38 -60.28
N GLN A 29 188.05 -5.13 -59.83
CA GLN A 29 187.09 -4.50 -58.92
C GLN A 29 185.74 -4.24 -59.60
N ALA A 30 185.74 -3.77 -60.86
CA ALA A 30 184.52 -3.62 -61.64
C ALA A 30 183.81 -4.97 -61.89
N LEU A 31 184.57 -6.05 -62.14
CA LEU A 31 184.00 -7.40 -62.24
C LEU A 31 183.41 -7.89 -60.91
N PHE A 32 184.07 -7.59 -59.79
CA PHE A 32 183.57 -7.93 -58.45
C PHE A 32 182.29 -7.16 -58.11
N GLU A 33 182.25 -5.85 -58.38
CA GLU A 33 181.06 -5.00 -58.22
C GLU A 33 179.93 -5.47 -59.13
N LEU A 34 180.22 -5.80 -60.40
CA LEU A 34 179.23 -6.36 -61.32
C LEU A 34 178.65 -7.66 -60.78
N LYS A 35 179.50 -8.57 -60.28
CA LYS A 35 179.05 -9.82 -59.66
C LYS A 35 178.17 -9.55 -58.44
N SER A 36 178.58 -8.64 -57.56
CA SER A 36 177.80 -8.25 -56.38
C SER A 36 176.43 -7.65 -56.76
N ASN A 37 176.38 -6.81 -57.79
CA ASN A 37 175.14 -6.21 -58.28
C ASN A 37 174.22 -7.27 -58.92
N VAL A 38 174.79 -8.24 -59.64
CA VAL A 38 174.05 -9.38 -60.18
C VAL A 38 173.48 -10.24 -59.04
N ASP A 39 174.26 -10.54 -58.02
CA ASP A 39 173.83 -11.33 -56.86
C ASP A 39 172.70 -10.62 -56.09
N GLU A 40 172.80 -9.30 -55.89
CA GLU A 40 171.74 -8.52 -55.22
C GLU A 40 170.48 -8.40 -56.09
N SER A 41 170.63 -8.23 -57.40
CA SER A 41 169.51 -8.25 -58.34
C SER A 41 168.77 -9.59 -58.31
N ASN A 42 169.51 -10.70 -58.24
CA ASN A 42 168.93 -12.04 -58.13
C ASN A 42 168.12 -12.20 -56.84
N LYS A 43 168.60 -11.68 -55.70
CA LYS A 43 167.83 -11.69 -54.44
C LYS A 43 166.55 -10.86 -54.54
N ILE A 44 166.61 -9.68 -55.15
CA ILE A 44 165.42 -8.83 -55.36
C ILE A 44 164.39 -9.56 -56.24
N ILE A 45 164.84 -10.23 -57.30
CA ILE A 45 163.98 -11.04 -58.15
C ILE A 45 163.33 -12.18 -57.36
N GLU A 46 164.11 -12.88 -56.52
CA GLU A 46 163.60 -13.97 -55.67
C GLU A 46 162.54 -13.47 -54.69
N VAL A 47 162.79 -12.37 -53.98
CA VAL A 47 161.84 -11.76 -53.04
C VAL A 47 160.58 -11.25 -53.76
N ALA A 48 160.73 -10.65 -54.94
CA ALA A 48 159.60 -10.20 -55.75
C ALA A 48 158.73 -11.40 -56.20
N SER A 49 159.36 -12.52 -56.56
CA SER A 49 158.65 -13.77 -56.89
C SER A 49 157.85 -14.28 -55.69
N GLN A 50 158.47 -14.34 -54.51
CA GLN A 50 157.81 -14.76 -53.26
C GLN A 50 156.63 -13.85 -52.88
N HIS A 51 156.76 -12.53 -53.05
CA HIS A 51 155.66 -11.59 -52.83
C HIS A 51 154.53 -11.77 -53.84
N ALA A 52 154.84 -12.00 -55.12
CA ALA A 52 153.85 -12.27 -56.15
C ALA A 52 153.07 -13.57 -55.84
N GLU A 53 153.75 -14.62 -55.41
CA GLU A 53 153.14 -15.88 -54.94
C GLU A 53 152.24 -15.65 -53.72
N SER A 54 152.72 -14.88 -52.72
CA SER A 54 151.96 -14.55 -51.51
C SER A 54 150.70 -13.72 -51.82
N ALA A 55 150.81 -12.75 -52.73
CA ALA A 55 149.69 -11.95 -53.20
C ALA A 55 148.67 -12.81 -53.95
N SER A 56 149.13 -13.75 -54.77
CA SER A 56 148.27 -14.73 -55.46
C SER A 56 147.51 -15.60 -54.46
N LEU A 57 148.19 -16.14 -53.44
CA LEU A 57 147.58 -16.96 -52.40
C LEU A 57 146.56 -16.17 -51.57
N SER A 58 146.87 -14.91 -51.20
CA SER A 58 145.94 -14.03 -50.48
C SER A 58 144.68 -13.74 -51.29
N ALA A 59 144.82 -13.49 -52.60
CA ALA A 59 143.67 -13.30 -53.50
C ALA A 59 142.80 -14.57 -53.59
N GLN A 60 143.42 -15.75 -53.67
CA GLN A 60 142.71 -17.04 -53.67
C GLN A 60 141.95 -17.27 -52.36
N LEU A 61 142.56 -17.01 -51.20
CA LEU A 61 141.91 -17.15 -49.89
C LEU A 61 140.74 -16.18 -49.71
N SER A 62 140.88 -14.95 -50.19
CA SER A 62 139.80 -13.95 -50.18
C SER A 62 138.61 -14.42 -51.03
N GLN A 63 138.87 -14.94 -52.23
CA GLN A 63 137.82 -15.52 -53.08
C GLN A 63 137.14 -16.72 -52.42
N GLN A 64 137.91 -17.60 -51.76
CA GLN A 64 137.35 -18.73 -51.03
C GLN A 64 136.47 -18.29 -49.84
N ALA A 65 136.86 -17.23 -49.13
CA ALA A 65 136.07 -16.66 -48.03
C ALA A 65 134.75 -16.04 -48.52
N GLN A 66 134.77 -15.38 -49.69
CA GLN A 66 133.57 -14.86 -50.34
C GLN A 66 132.61 -15.99 -50.73
N LEU A 67 133.10 -17.03 -51.42
CA LEU A 67 132.29 -18.19 -51.79
C LEU A 67 131.68 -18.91 -50.58
N LYS A 68 132.45 -19.08 -49.51
CA LYS A 68 131.94 -19.68 -48.27
C LYS A 68 130.87 -18.81 -47.59
N THR A 69 131.01 -17.49 -47.69
CA THR A 69 129.99 -16.55 -47.18
C THR A 69 128.70 -16.67 -48.00
N GLU A 70 128.79 -16.74 -49.32
CA GLU A 70 127.65 -16.96 -50.22
C GLU A 70 126.96 -18.32 -49.98
N GLU A 71 127.74 -19.38 -49.73
CA GLU A 71 127.20 -20.69 -49.39
C GLU A 71 126.41 -20.64 -48.06
N LEU A 72 126.93 -19.97 -47.04
CA LEU A 72 126.25 -19.81 -45.75
C LEU A 72 124.98 -18.97 -45.85
N THR A 73 124.98 -17.90 -46.67
CA THR A 73 123.77 -17.09 -46.88
C THR A 73 122.70 -17.87 -47.62
N HIS A 74 123.07 -18.63 -48.66
CA HIS A 74 122.15 -19.53 -49.34
C HIS A 74 121.59 -20.57 -48.37
N LEU A 75 122.43 -21.24 -47.57
CA LEU A 75 121.96 -22.23 -46.61
C LEU A 75 120.97 -21.64 -45.59
N ALA A 76 121.19 -20.40 -45.14
CA ALA A 76 120.27 -19.69 -44.26
C ALA A 76 118.91 -19.42 -44.94
N LEU A 77 118.92 -18.94 -46.20
CA LEU A 77 117.71 -18.72 -46.99
C LEU A 77 116.92 -20.02 -47.22
N TRP A 78 117.61 -21.11 -47.59
CA TRP A 78 116.98 -22.44 -47.76
C TRP A 78 116.31 -22.93 -46.47
N LYS A 79 116.95 -22.69 -45.31
CA LYS A 79 116.36 -23.01 -44.02
C LYS A 79 115.10 -22.20 -43.77
N GLU A 80 115.12 -20.89 -44.03
CA GLU A 80 113.96 -20.01 -43.88
C GLU A 80 112.80 -20.43 -44.80
N TYR A 81 113.07 -20.74 -46.07
CA TYR A 81 112.04 -21.25 -47.00
C TYR A 81 111.45 -22.58 -46.53
N ARG A 82 112.29 -23.50 -46.06
CA ARG A 82 111.83 -24.78 -45.50
C ARG A 82 110.94 -24.56 -44.28
N ASP A 83 111.36 -23.70 -43.36
CA ASP A 83 110.62 -23.43 -42.12
C ASP A 83 109.29 -22.71 -42.41
N SER A 84 109.27 -21.76 -43.36
CA SER A 84 108.05 -21.10 -43.85
C SER A 84 107.10 -22.06 -44.55
N SER A 85 107.63 -22.99 -45.37
CA SER A 85 106.85 -24.04 -46.02
C SER A 85 106.23 -25.00 -44.99
N ALA A 86 107.01 -25.41 -43.98
CA ALA A 86 106.52 -26.25 -42.88
C ALA A 86 105.42 -25.54 -42.07
N GLN A 87 105.61 -24.25 -41.74
CA GLN A 87 104.60 -23.45 -41.06
C GLN A 87 103.31 -23.32 -41.88
N SER A 88 103.44 -23.11 -43.20
CA SER A 88 102.29 -23.06 -44.11
C SER A 88 101.53 -24.38 -44.13
N ALA A 89 102.24 -25.52 -44.11
CA ALA A 89 101.62 -26.84 -44.04
C ALA A 89 100.84 -27.05 -42.73
N VAL A 90 101.40 -26.62 -41.59
CA VAL A 90 100.71 -26.66 -40.29
C VAL A 90 99.46 -25.78 -40.31
N THR A 91 99.56 -24.55 -40.81
CA THR A 91 98.40 -23.65 -40.94
C THR A 91 97.30 -24.26 -41.81
N ALA A 92 97.67 -24.87 -42.95
CA ALA A 92 96.71 -25.55 -43.82
C ALA A 92 96.05 -26.76 -43.13
N SER A 93 96.80 -27.56 -42.37
CA SER A 93 96.27 -28.68 -41.58
C SER A 93 95.26 -28.21 -40.53
N ASN A 94 95.62 -27.18 -39.75
CA ASN A 94 94.74 -26.63 -38.72
C ASN A 94 93.46 -26.03 -39.34
N ALA A 95 93.59 -25.35 -40.49
CA ALA A 95 92.44 -24.82 -41.21
C ALA A 95 91.48 -25.93 -41.68
N ALA A 96 92.01 -27.06 -42.17
CA ALA A 96 91.21 -28.22 -42.55
C ALA A 96 90.50 -28.85 -41.34
N GLU A 97 91.18 -29.00 -40.21
CA GLU A 97 90.59 -29.53 -38.98
C GLU A 97 89.46 -28.63 -38.44
N ASN A 98 89.70 -27.31 -38.39
CA ASN A 98 88.69 -26.33 -37.98
C ASN A 98 87.45 -26.36 -38.90
N ALA A 99 87.65 -26.52 -40.21
CA ALA A 99 86.56 -26.64 -41.17
C ALA A 99 85.74 -27.94 -40.93
N HIS A 100 86.40 -29.07 -40.67
CA HIS A 100 85.74 -30.32 -40.30
C HIS A 100 84.96 -30.21 -38.99
N GLN A 101 85.52 -29.53 -37.98
CA GLN A 101 84.82 -29.28 -36.72
C GLN A 101 83.57 -28.41 -36.93
N SER A 102 83.70 -27.33 -37.69
CA SER A 102 82.58 -26.43 -38.02
C SER A 102 81.45 -27.15 -38.77
N LEU A 103 81.80 -28.09 -39.67
CA LEU A 103 80.82 -28.95 -40.35
C LEU A 103 80.09 -29.86 -39.36
N ASN A 104 80.81 -30.50 -38.45
CA ASN A 104 80.22 -31.38 -37.43
C ASN A 104 79.29 -30.61 -36.49
N GLU A 105 79.71 -29.44 -36.01
CA GLU A 105 78.89 -28.56 -35.16
C GLU A 105 77.64 -28.09 -35.90
N SER A 106 77.76 -27.69 -37.17
CA SER A 106 76.61 -27.31 -37.99
C SER A 106 75.63 -28.47 -38.16
N GLN A 107 76.13 -29.68 -38.45
CA GLN A 107 75.29 -30.87 -38.57
C GLN A 107 74.59 -31.21 -37.25
N GLN A 108 75.25 -31.04 -36.10
CA GLN A 108 74.62 -31.24 -34.79
C GLN A 108 73.48 -30.23 -34.55
N VAL A 109 73.68 -28.95 -34.88
CA VAL A 109 72.64 -27.93 -34.76
C VAL A 109 71.45 -28.27 -35.66
N PHE A 110 71.69 -28.67 -36.92
CA PHE A 110 70.63 -29.11 -37.82
C PHE A 110 69.88 -30.32 -37.29
N ASN A 111 70.59 -31.33 -36.77
CA ASN A 111 69.96 -32.51 -36.19
C ASN A 111 69.09 -32.13 -34.98
N VAL A 112 69.57 -31.30 -34.06
CA VAL A 112 68.79 -30.85 -32.90
C VAL A 112 67.55 -30.05 -33.33
N PHE A 113 67.69 -29.19 -34.33
CA PHE A 113 66.56 -28.46 -34.90
C PHE A 113 65.53 -29.41 -35.51
N ASP A 114 65.98 -30.34 -36.35
CA ASP A 114 65.12 -31.31 -37.04
C ASP A 114 64.50 -32.34 -36.07
N SER A 115 65.12 -32.62 -34.92
CA SER A 115 64.48 -33.39 -33.83
C SER A 115 63.36 -32.62 -33.11
N ARG A 116 63.44 -31.28 -33.07
CA ARG A 116 62.43 -30.42 -32.43
C ARG A 116 61.32 -30.01 -33.39
N PHE A 117 61.62 -29.79 -34.66
CA PHE A 117 60.69 -29.29 -35.67
C PHE A 117 60.45 -30.35 -36.72
N LEU A 118 59.41 -31.17 -36.52
CA LEU A 118 59.15 -32.33 -37.36
C LEU A 118 58.51 -31.97 -38.72
N GLY A 119 58.04 -30.73 -38.87
CA GLY A 119 57.37 -30.25 -40.07
C GLY A 119 55.88 -30.64 -40.16
N PRO A 120 55.29 -30.59 -41.35
CA PRO A 120 53.90 -31.02 -41.57
C PRO A 120 53.78 -32.55 -41.57
N LYS A 121 52.79 -33.08 -40.86
CA LYS A 121 52.45 -34.51 -40.83
C LYS A 121 50.94 -34.67 -40.79
N ASN A 122 50.42 -35.72 -41.41
CA ASN A 122 48.99 -36.01 -41.44
C ASN A 122 48.55 -36.92 -40.27
N GLU A 123 49.51 -37.43 -39.50
CA GLU A 123 49.31 -38.32 -38.36
C GLU A 123 50.28 -37.95 -37.25
N GLU A 124 49.95 -38.31 -36.01
CA GLU A 124 50.80 -38.07 -34.85
C GLU A 124 52.12 -38.87 -34.95
N PRO A 125 53.28 -38.19 -35.04
CA PRO A 125 54.56 -38.89 -35.06
C PRO A 125 54.80 -39.58 -33.71
N THR A 126 55.46 -40.73 -33.74
CA THR A 126 55.96 -41.44 -32.55
C THR A 126 57.49 -41.32 -32.41
N LEU A 127 58.17 -40.90 -33.49
CA LEU A 127 59.61 -40.70 -33.59
C LEU A 127 59.89 -39.35 -34.25
N ASP A 128 61.10 -38.81 -34.02
CA ASP A 128 61.59 -37.64 -34.71
C ASP A 128 62.02 -37.92 -36.15
N ASN A 129 62.46 -36.89 -36.89
CA ASN A 129 62.87 -37.01 -38.28
C ASN A 129 64.16 -37.83 -38.47
N GLN A 130 64.88 -38.17 -37.40
CA GLN A 130 66.04 -39.07 -37.42
C GLN A 130 65.72 -40.47 -36.87
N GLY A 131 64.44 -40.77 -36.62
CA GLY A 131 63.98 -42.06 -36.11
C GLY A 131 64.27 -42.30 -34.62
N LYS A 132 64.55 -41.25 -33.84
CA LYS A 132 64.75 -41.33 -32.39
C LYS A 132 63.45 -41.01 -31.64
N PRO A 133 63.35 -41.38 -30.34
CA PRO A 133 62.22 -41.00 -29.51
C PRO A 133 62.03 -39.48 -29.44
N LEU A 134 60.76 -39.05 -29.41
CA LEU A 134 60.41 -37.64 -29.30
C LEU A 134 60.92 -37.00 -28.01
N ILE A 135 61.46 -35.80 -28.14
CA ILE A 135 61.84 -34.96 -27.00
C ILE A 135 60.72 -34.02 -26.61
N ILE A 136 60.59 -33.72 -25.31
CA ILE A 136 59.61 -32.75 -24.82
C ILE A 136 59.85 -31.40 -25.51
N GLY A 137 58.75 -30.79 -25.99
CA GLY A 137 58.79 -29.57 -26.78
C GLY A 137 59.05 -29.78 -28.27
N ALA A 138 59.17 -31.03 -28.74
CA ALA A 138 59.06 -31.31 -30.17
C ALA A 138 57.70 -30.82 -30.68
N THR A 139 57.68 -30.35 -31.92
CA THR A 139 56.53 -29.71 -32.52
C THR A 139 56.39 -30.12 -33.98
N TYR A 140 55.13 -30.28 -34.40
CA TYR A 140 54.79 -30.56 -35.78
C TYR A 140 53.51 -29.82 -36.12
N PHE A 141 53.29 -29.57 -37.42
CA PHE A 141 52.04 -29.05 -37.91
C PHE A 141 51.18 -30.23 -38.35
N HIS A 142 50.06 -30.46 -37.68
CA HIS A 142 49.10 -31.47 -38.11
C HIS A 142 48.31 -30.94 -39.29
N ASP A 143 48.50 -31.55 -40.45
CA ASP A 143 47.85 -31.15 -41.70
C ASP A 143 46.62 -32.03 -41.95
N TYR A 144 45.43 -31.43 -41.83
CA TYR A 144 44.15 -32.08 -42.14
C TYR A 144 43.80 -32.00 -43.64
N GLY A 145 44.65 -31.35 -44.45
CA GLY A 145 44.37 -30.98 -45.83
C GLY A 145 43.53 -29.71 -45.95
N ASN A 146 43.32 -29.26 -47.20
CA ASN A 146 42.46 -28.11 -47.54
C ASN A 146 42.82 -26.79 -46.83
N ASN A 147 44.11 -26.52 -46.61
CA ASN A 147 44.60 -25.36 -45.85
C ASN A 147 44.13 -25.32 -44.38
N VAL A 148 43.73 -26.46 -43.82
CA VAL A 148 43.36 -26.60 -42.42
C VAL A 148 44.43 -27.43 -41.72
N GLY A 149 44.98 -26.88 -40.64
CA GLY A 149 45.92 -27.59 -39.80
C GLY A 149 46.14 -26.88 -38.48
N GLU A 150 46.75 -27.58 -37.55
CA GLU A 150 47.02 -27.06 -36.22
C GLU A 150 48.43 -27.39 -35.74
N GLN A 151 49.03 -26.47 -34.99
CA GLN A 151 50.32 -26.72 -34.37
C GLN A 151 50.15 -27.66 -33.17
N LYS A 152 50.94 -28.73 -33.13
CA LYS A 152 50.97 -29.67 -32.01
C LYS A 152 52.31 -29.61 -31.28
N PHE A 153 52.29 -29.84 -29.97
CA PHE A 153 53.47 -29.89 -29.11
C PHE A 153 53.51 -31.18 -28.32
N TRP A 154 54.68 -31.82 -28.23
CA TRP A 154 54.86 -33.04 -27.45
C TRP A 154 55.17 -32.67 -26.00
N ASN A 155 54.30 -33.07 -25.06
CA ASN A 155 54.51 -32.81 -23.63
C ASN A 155 55.22 -33.95 -22.89
N GLY A 156 55.63 -35.02 -23.59
CA GLY A 156 56.22 -36.23 -23.00
C GLY A 156 55.25 -37.40 -22.89
N GLN A 157 53.95 -37.17 -23.05
CA GLN A 157 52.91 -38.21 -22.97
C GLN A 157 51.94 -38.19 -24.15
N ALA A 158 51.57 -37.00 -24.63
CA ALA A 158 50.63 -36.81 -25.73
C ALA A 158 50.97 -35.54 -26.53
N TRP A 159 50.43 -35.47 -27.75
CA TRP A 159 50.43 -34.26 -28.56
C TRP A 159 49.32 -33.33 -28.11
N ILE A 160 49.67 -32.10 -27.73
CA ILE A 160 48.72 -31.06 -27.30
C ILE A 160 48.59 -29.97 -28.36
N SER A 161 47.38 -29.43 -28.53
CA SER A 161 47.08 -28.30 -29.42
C SER A 161 46.74 -27.04 -28.62
N PRO A 162 47.45 -25.91 -28.80
CA PRO A 162 47.09 -24.64 -28.18
C PRO A 162 45.71 -24.15 -28.61
N GLN A 163 45.32 -24.39 -29.86
CA GLN A 163 44.03 -23.98 -30.41
C GLN A 163 42.89 -24.72 -29.71
N LYS A 164 43.04 -26.03 -29.50
CA LYS A 164 42.07 -26.81 -28.71
C LYS A 164 41.94 -26.28 -27.27
N ILE A 165 43.05 -25.95 -26.61
CA ILE A 165 43.03 -25.36 -25.26
C ILE A 165 42.24 -24.05 -25.25
N THR A 166 42.41 -23.19 -26.26
CA THR A 166 41.64 -21.93 -26.35
C THR A 166 40.16 -22.15 -26.58
N THR A 167 39.78 -23.13 -27.42
CA THR A 167 38.37 -23.49 -27.66
C THR A 167 37.72 -24.04 -26.40
N ASP A 168 38.39 -24.99 -25.72
CA ASP A 168 37.91 -25.57 -24.47
C ASP A 168 37.69 -24.47 -23.40
N ASN A 169 38.62 -23.52 -23.27
CA ASN A 169 38.49 -22.39 -22.34
C ASN A 169 37.34 -21.44 -22.70
N ALA A 170 37.10 -21.18 -23.98
CA ALA A 170 35.99 -20.36 -24.43
C ALA A 170 34.63 -21.04 -24.16
N GLU A 171 34.54 -22.36 -24.37
CA GLU A 171 33.36 -23.15 -24.04
C GLU A 171 33.06 -23.13 -22.54
N ILE A 172 34.10 -23.35 -21.71
CA ILE A 172 33.99 -23.22 -20.25
C ILE A 172 33.51 -21.82 -19.85
N SER A 173 34.05 -20.76 -20.49
CA SER A 173 33.61 -19.39 -20.24
C SER A 173 32.14 -19.16 -20.60
N ASN A 174 31.65 -19.76 -21.69
CA ASN A 174 30.25 -19.69 -22.08
C ASN A 174 29.35 -20.44 -21.09
N GLN A 175 29.77 -21.61 -20.61
CA GLN A 175 29.05 -22.36 -19.58
C GLN A 175 28.92 -21.54 -18.28
N TYR A 176 30.00 -20.88 -17.84
CA TYR A 176 29.95 -19.98 -16.68
C TYR A 176 28.99 -18.80 -16.89
N ALA A 177 28.96 -18.20 -18.09
CA ALA A 177 28.03 -17.14 -18.42
C ALA A 177 26.56 -17.63 -18.36
N GLN A 178 26.28 -18.83 -18.86
CA GLN A 178 24.95 -19.43 -18.80
C GLN A 178 24.49 -19.66 -17.35
N VAL A 179 25.34 -20.25 -16.51
CA VAL A 179 25.04 -20.47 -15.09
C VAL A 179 24.78 -19.14 -14.36
N ALA A 180 25.49 -18.07 -14.72
CA ALA A 180 25.24 -16.74 -14.16
C ALA A 180 23.85 -16.19 -14.57
N THR A 181 23.42 -16.39 -15.82
CA THR A 181 22.08 -16.05 -16.30
C THR A 181 21.01 -16.85 -15.56
N ASP A 182 21.16 -18.17 -15.45
CA ASP A 182 20.21 -19.05 -14.76
C ASP A 182 20.05 -18.65 -13.29
N ASN A 183 21.17 -18.31 -12.62
CA ASN A 183 21.14 -17.80 -11.24
C ASN A 183 20.40 -16.45 -11.12
N ALA A 184 20.54 -15.57 -12.11
CA ALA A 184 19.82 -14.30 -12.13
C ALA A 184 18.31 -14.50 -12.34
N GLU A 185 17.90 -15.42 -13.23
CA GLU A 185 16.50 -15.79 -13.42
C GLU A 185 15.89 -16.38 -12.15
N MET A 186 16.61 -17.30 -11.48
CA MET A 186 16.19 -17.86 -10.19
C MET A 186 16.04 -16.78 -9.11
N ALA A 187 16.91 -15.78 -9.08
CA ALA A 187 16.80 -14.66 -8.14
C ALA A 187 15.55 -13.79 -8.42
N ILE A 188 15.20 -13.58 -9.70
CA ILE A 188 13.96 -12.87 -10.08
C ILE A 188 12.74 -13.66 -9.61
N ILE A 189 12.68 -14.97 -9.88
CA ILE A 189 11.58 -15.84 -9.44
C ILE A 189 11.43 -15.81 -7.91
N ALA A 190 12.56 -15.87 -7.17
CA ALA A 190 12.54 -15.79 -5.71
C ALA A 190 12.02 -14.43 -5.21
N ALA A 191 12.39 -13.33 -5.87
CA ALA A 191 11.88 -12.00 -5.56
C ALA A 191 10.37 -11.87 -5.84
N GLU A 192 9.89 -12.41 -6.96
CA GLU A 192 8.46 -12.46 -7.30
C GLU A 192 7.66 -13.26 -6.28
N LYS A 193 8.17 -14.42 -5.86
CA LYS A 193 7.52 -15.25 -4.83
C LYS A 193 7.43 -14.50 -3.50
N THR A 194 8.50 -13.81 -3.11
CA THR A 194 8.53 -12.98 -1.90
C THR A 194 7.51 -11.84 -1.98
N ALA A 195 7.37 -11.21 -3.15
CA ALA A 195 6.37 -10.16 -3.36
C ALA A 195 4.94 -10.70 -3.27
N GLN A 196 4.67 -11.89 -3.82
CA GLN A 196 3.38 -12.56 -3.70
C GLN A 196 3.04 -12.89 -2.24
N ASP A 197 4.01 -13.42 -1.48
CA ASP A 197 3.81 -13.74 -0.05
C ASP A 197 3.52 -12.47 0.78
N ALA A 198 4.15 -11.34 0.43
CA ALA A 198 3.86 -10.05 1.05
C ALA A 198 2.44 -9.53 0.74
N VAL A 199 1.89 -9.83 -0.45
CA VAL A 199 0.51 -9.50 -0.81
C VAL A 199 -0.46 -10.35 0.01
N VAL A 200 -0.27 -11.68 0.07
CA VAL A 200 -1.10 -12.58 0.88
C VAL A 200 -1.10 -12.15 2.35
N THR A 201 0.07 -11.85 2.91
CA THR A 201 0.19 -11.37 4.29
C THR A 201 -0.58 -10.05 4.52
N ARG A 202 -0.62 -9.16 3.52
CA ARG A 202 -1.38 -7.90 3.59
C ARG A 202 -2.90 -8.17 3.58
N GLU A 203 -3.37 -9.11 2.76
CA GLU A 203 -4.77 -9.51 2.71
C GLU A 203 -5.22 -10.15 4.03
N GLU A 204 -4.42 -11.06 4.59
CA GLU A 204 -4.68 -11.67 5.91
C GLU A 204 -4.77 -10.60 7.01
N ARG A 205 -3.87 -9.60 7.00
CA ARG A 205 -3.92 -8.48 7.95
C ARG A 205 -5.20 -7.67 7.78
N HIS A 206 -5.65 -7.44 6.56
CA HIS A 206 -6.89 -6.71 6.29
C HIS A 206 -8.12 -7.46 6.81
N LEU A 207 -8.19 -8.78 6.57
CA LEU A 207 -9.23 -9.65 7.13
C LEU A 207 -9.23 -9.63 8.65
N ALA A 208 -8.06 -9.70 9.29
CA ALA A 208 -7.93 -9.61 10.74
C ALA A 208 -8.43 -8.24 11.28
N GLN A 209 -8.16 -7.14 10.56
CA GLN A 209 -8.68 -5.82 10.92
C GLN A 209 -10.21 -5.74 10.80
N GLN A 210 -10.79 -6.28 9.73
CA GLN A 210 -12.26 -6.35 9.57
C GLN A 210 -12.90 -7.21 10.67
N ALA A 211 -12.29 -8.35 11.02
CA ALA A 211 -12.76 -9.21 12.11
C ALA A 211 -12.71 -8.48 13.46
N ALA A 212 -11.63 -7.73 13.73
CA ALA A 212 -11.52 -6.91 14.94
C ALA A 212 -12.60 -5.81 15.02
N GLN A 213 -12.84 -5.07 13.92
CA GLN A 213 -13.91 -4.07 13.85
C GLN A 213 -15.29 -4.69 14.09
N THR A 214 -15.56 -5.85 13.48
CA THR A 214 -16.80 -6.61 13.68
C THR A 214 -16.97 -7.01 15.15
N ALA A 215 -15.89 -7.48 15.79
CA ALA A 215 -15.91 -7.84 17.20
C ALA A 215 -16.21 -6.62 18.09
N THR A 216 -15.63 -5.45 17.80
CA THR A 216 -15.93 -4.20 18.52
C THR A 216 -17.39 -3.79 18.38
N GLN A 217 -17.95 -3.85 17.17
CA GLN A 217 -19.37 -3.53 16.96
C GLN A 217 -20.30 -4.46 17.73
N LYS A 218 -20.02 -5.77 17.70
CA LYS A 218 -20.78 -6.76 18.49
C LYS A 218 -20.67 -6.51 19.99
N ALA A 219 -19.52 -6.11 20.49
CA ALA A 219 -19.34 -5.75 21.89
C ALA A 219 -20.19 -4.52 22.27
N SER A 220 -20.17 -3.44 21.45
CA SER A 220 -21.01 -2.27 21.67
C SER A 220 -22.51 -2.57 21.60
N GLN A 221 -22.93 -3.46 20.69
CA GLN A 221 -24.32 -3.93 20.63
C GLN A 221 -24.70 -4.69 21.91
N ALA A 222 -23.85 -5.58 22.39
CA ALA A 222 -24.09 -6.33 23.63
C ALA A 222 -24.20 -5.39 24.85
N GLU A 223 -23.41 -4.31 24.91
CA GLU A 223 -23.54 -3.29 25.96
C GLU A 223 -24.87 -2.52 25.88
N GLN A 224 -25.33 -2.18 24.67
CA GLN A 224 -26.65 -1.57 24.48
C GLN A 224 -27.78 -2.53 24.90
N ASP A 225 -27.73 -3.78 24.44
CA ASP A 225 -28.73 -4.80 24.79
C ASP A 225 -28.79 -5.05 26.31
N ALA A 226 -27.63 -5.06 26.98
CA ALA A 226 -27.55 -5.16 28.44
C ALA A 226 -28.18 -3.94 29.13
N THR A 227 -27.97 -2.73 28.59
CA THR A 227 -28.56 -1.49 29.10
C THR A 227 -30.08 -1.50 28.95
N VAL A 228 -30.61 -1.86 27.77
CA VAL A 228 -32.05 -2.00 27.53
C VAL A 228 -32.64 -3.04 28.49
N THR A 229 -32.00 -4.20 28.64
CA THR A 229 -32.45 -5.23 29.58
C THR A 229 -32.51 -4.70 31.02
N SER A 230 -31.58 -3.85 31.44
CA SER A 230 -31.58 -3.24 32.78
C SER A 230 -32.71 -2.23 32.98
N GLN A 231 -33.03 -1.46 31.93
CA GLN A 231 -34.16 -0.53 31.92
C GLN A 231 -35.49 -1.31 31.98
N ASP A 232 -35.63 -2.36 31.17
CA ASP A 232 -36.81 -3.23 31.18
C ASP A 232 -37.03 -3.84 32.58
N ARG A 233 -35.97 -4.37 33.22
CA ARG A 233 -36.07 -4.86 34.61
C ARG A 233 -36.53 -3.79 35.59
N SER A 234 -36.05 -2.55 35.43
CA SER A 234 -36.43 -1.43 36.29
C SER A 234 -37.90 -1.05 36.08
N ALA A 235 -38.35 -1.01 34.82
CA ALA A 235 -39.74 -0.76 34.46
C ALA A 235 -40.67 -1.86 35.00
N VAL A 236 -40.29 -3.13 34.86
CA VAL A 236 -41.04 -4.27 35.43
C VAL A 236 -41.12 -4.17 36.96
N SER A 237 -40.01 -3.81 37.63
CA SER A 237 -39.99 -3.63 39.08
C SER A 237 -40.92 -2.49 39.54
N ALA A 238 -40.93 -1.36 38.83
CA ALA A 238 -41.84 -0.25 39.09
C ALA A 238 -43.31 -0.62 38.83
N ALA A 239 -43.60 -1.36 37.74
CA ALA A 239 -44.93 -1.88 37.46
C ALA A 239 -45.41 -2.83 38.56
N LYS A 240 -44.53 -3.69 39.07
CA LYS A 240 -44.83 -4.57 40.19
C LYS A 240 -45.21 -3.79 41.45
N LEU A 241 -44.45 -2.75 41.82
CA LEU A 241 -44.77 -1.87 42.94
C LEU A 241 -46.16 -1.25 42.79
N SER A 242 -46.50 -0.73 41.61
CA SER A 242 -47.82 -0.16 41.35
C SER A 242 -48.96 -1.20 41.43
N VAL A 243 -48.73 -2.44 40.99
CA VAL A 243 -49.68 -3.53 41.16
C VAL A 243 -49.87 -3.86 42.64
N ASP A 244 -48.79 -3.93 43.41
CA ASP A 244 -48.84 -4.21 44.85
C ASP A 244 -49.58 -3.08 45.61
N GLU A 245 -49.33 -1.80 45.27
CA GLU A 245 -50.08 -0.63 45.80
C GLU A 245 -51.57 -0.68 45.46
N ASN A 246 -51.90 -0.99 44.20
CA ASN A 246 -53.29 -1.14 43.77
C ASN A 246 -53.99 -2.29 44.50
N ALA A 247 -53.30 -3.41 44.74
CA ALA A 247 -53.85 -4.52 45.52
C ALA A 247 -54.15 -4.10 46.97
N GLN A 248 -53.25 -3.33 47.60
CA GLN A 248 -53.49 -2.78 48.94
C GLN A 248 -54.70 -1.83 48.96
N LEU A 249 -54.80 -0.91 47.99
CA LEU A 249 -55.96 -0.01 47.85
C LEU A 249 -57.28 -0.77 47.66
N VAL A 250 -57.28 -1.87 46.90
CA VAL A 250 -58.46 -2.73 46.73
C VAL A 250 -58.84 -3.41 48.06
N SER A 251 -57.85 -3.86 48.84
CA SER A 251 -58.09 -4.44 50.16
C SER A 251 -58.68 -3.42 51.14
N GLU A 252 -58.13 -2.20 51.19
CA GLU A 252 -58.66 -1.10 52.02
C GLU A 252 -60.09 -0.72 51.63
N LYS A 253 -60.36 -0.57 50.33
CA LYS A 253 -61.71 -0.29 49.83
C LYS A 253 -62.69 -1.42 50.14
N SER A 254 -62.25 -2.69 50.10
CA SER A 254 -63.10 -3.83 50.45
C SER A 254 -63.52 -3.80 51.93
N MET A 255 -62.59 -3.49 52.84
CA MET A 255 -62.92 -3.29 54.27
C MET A 255 -63.90 -2.12 54.47
N LEU A 256 -63.72 -1.01 53.73
CA LEU A 256 -64.61 0.14 53.81
C LEU A 256 -66.03 -0.21 53.33
N VAL A 257 -66.16 -0.98 52.24
CA VAL A 257 -67.45 -1.48 51.74
C VAL A 257 -68.14 -2.36 52.78
N GLU A 258 -67.40 -3.24 53.45
CA GLU A 258 -67.93 -4.11 54.50
C GLU A 258 -68.40 -3.32 55.73
N GLN A 259 -67.64 -2.29 56.13
CA GLN A 259 -68.05 -1.36 57.18
C GLN A 259 -69.31 -0.56 56.79
N LEU A 260 -69.39 -0.09 55.54
CA LEU A 260 -70.55 0.66 55.03
C LEU A 260 -71.80 -0.23 54.95
N ALA A 261 -71.64 -1.50 54.58
CA ALA A 261 -72.72 -2.49 54.59
C ALA A 261 -73.22 -2.74 56.02
N SER A 262 -72.31 -2.87 56.99
CA SER A 262 -72.66 -3.00 58.42
C SER A 262 -73.41 -1.76 58.94
N GLN A 263 -72.94 -0.55 58.62
CA GLN A 263 -73.62 0.70 58.98
C GLN A 263 -75.02 0.79 58.34
N THR A 264 -75.16 0.34 57.09
CA THR A 264 -76.46 0.33 56.39
C THR A 264 -77.42 -0.64 57.07
N ALA A 265 -76.96 -1.81 57.50
CA ALA A 265 -77.76 -2.76 58.27
C ALA A 265 -78.22 -2.17 59.62
N GLN A 266 -77.32 -1.50 60.36
CA GLN A 266 -77.67 -0.79 61.59
C GLN A 266 -78.71 0.32 61.35
N ASN A 267 -78.55 1.10 60.27
CA ASN A 267 -79.52 2.14 59.93
C ASN A 267 -80.91 1.56 59.61
N ALA A 268 -80.98 0.40 58.96
CA ALA A 268 -82.23 -0.31 58.70
C ALA A 268 -82.87 -0.85 59.99
N GLU A 269 -82.06 -1.32 60.95
CA GLU A 269 -82.53 -1.75 62.27
C GLU A 269 -83.12 -0.57 63.07
N VAL A 270 -82.43 0.57 63.12
CA VAL A 270 -82.93 1.81 63.74
C VAL A 270 -84.22 2.30 63.07
N ALA A 271 -84.33 2.23 61.74
CA ALA A 271 -85.56 2.59 61.03
C ALA A 271 -86.72 1.65 61.39
N THR A 272 -86.44 0.37 61.60
CA THR A 272 -87.43 -0.62 62.04
C THR A 272 -87.88 -0.33 63.48
N GLU A 273 -86.96 -0.03 64.39
CA GLU A 273 -87.31 0.39 65.76
C GLU A 273 -88.15 1.68 65.77
N GLN A 274 -87.81 2.69 64.96
CA GLN A 274 -88.59 3.92 64.81
C GLN A 274 -90.02 3.64 64.32
N ALA A 275 -90.19 2.71 63.38
CA ALA A 275 -91.51 2.30 62.90
C ALA A 275 -92.34 1.61 64.00
N VAL A 276 -91.71 0.78 64.85
CA VAL A 276 -92.37 0.17 66.02
C VAL A 276 -92.79 1.26 67.01
N ILE A 277 -91.92 2.23 67.33
CA ILE A 277 -92.25 3.34 68.23
C ILE A 277 -93.42 4.17 67.69
N ALA A 278 -93.44 4.48 66.39
CA ALA A 278 -94.53 5.21 65.77
C ALA A 278 -95.86 4.45 65.85
N THR A 279 -95.82 3.13 65.66
CA THR A 279 -97.00 2.25 65.82
C THR A 279 -97.51 2.26 67.26
N GLU A 280 -96.61 2.21 68.23
CA GLU A 280 -96.98 2.21 69.66
C GLU A 280 -97.49 3.58 70.12
N GLN A 281 -96.97 4.68 69.58
CA GLN A 281 -97.51 6.02 69.82
C GLN A 281 -98.91 6.20 69.22
N ALA A 282 -99.19 5.67 68.04
CA ALA A 282 -100.53 5.66 67.46
C ALA A 282 -101.54 4.91 68.35
N LYS A 283 -101.12 3.76 68.89
CA LYS A 283 -101.91 2.97 69.85
C LYS A 283 -102.16 3.70 71.17
N ARG A 284 -101.18 4.47 71.64
CA ARG A 284 -101.34 5.36 72.82
C ARG A 284 -102.32 6.50 72.55
N ALA A 285 -102.33 7.06 71.34
CA ALA A 285 -103.28 8.09 70.95
C ALA A 285 -104.72 7.55 70.92
N GLU A 286 -104.95 6.33 70.40
CA GLU A 286 -106.24 5.64 70.49
C GLU A 286 -106.69 5.45 71.94
N ASN A 287 -105.82 4.90 72.80
CA ASN A 287 -106.15 4.69 74.21
C ASN A 287 -106.43 5.98 74.98
N LEU A 288 -105.74 7.09 74.65
CA LEU A 288 -106.00 8.41 75.24
C LEU A 288 -107.38 8.95 74.84
N VAL A 289 -107.77 8.82 73.57
CA VAL A 289 -109.11 9.20 73.08
C VAL A 289 -110.21 8.38 73.76
N GLU A 290 -109.98 7.07 73.95
CA GLU A 290 -110.92 6.17 74.61
C GLU A 290 -111.06 6.50 76.11
N SER A 291 -109.98 6.87 76.80
CA SER A 291 -110.01 7.29 78.21
C SER A 291 -110.66 8.66 78.44
N ALA A 292 -110.57 9.59 77.47
CA ALA A 292 -111.10 10.94 77.61
C ALA A 292 -112.61 11.04 77.29
N THR A 293 -113.16 10.09 76.54
CA THR A 293 -114.52 10.22 75.98
C THR A 293 -115.49 9.12 76.40
N GLY A 294 -115.04 8.06 77.09
CA GLY A 294 -115.91 7.03 77.65
C GLY A 294 -116.88 6.42 76.62
N GLY A 295 -116.53 6.43 75.33
CA GLY A 295 -117.36 5.92 74.23
C GLY A 295 -118.67 6.68 73.95
N SER A 296 -118.92 7.85 74.56
CA SER A 296 -120.26 8.45 74.59
C SER A 296 -120.56 9.54 73.56
N LEU A 297 -119.66 9.82 72.60
CA LEU A 297 -119.81 10.95 71.66
C LEU A 297 -120.31 10.63 70.24
N LEU A 298 -120.82 9.43 69.92
CA LEU A 298 -121.13 9.12 68.51
C LEU A 298 -122.35 8.23 68.20
N LYS A 299 -123.46 8.23 68.97
CA LYS A 299 -124.65 7.46 68.51
C LYS A 299 -126.04 8.11 68.59
N GLU A 300 -126.26 9.20 69.32
CA GLU A 300 -127.63 9.76 69.45
C GLU A 300 -127.77 11.26 69.13
N ALA A 301 -126.67 11.93 68.72
CA ALA A 301 -126.69 13.35 68.36
C ALA A 301 -126.17 13.66 66.94
N ASN A 302 -125.85 12.63 66.14
CA ASN A 302 -125.30 12.81 64.79
C ASN A 302 -126.41 12.77 63.74
N LEU A 303 -126.56 13.88 62.99
CA LEU A 303 -127.65 14.11 62.04
C LEU A 303 -127.69 13.13 60.85
N SER A 304 -126.61 12.37 60.62
CA SER A 304 -126.49 11.38 59.55
C SER A 304 -127.04 9.99 59.89
N ASP A 305 -127.29 9.71 61.17
CA ASP A 305 -127.55 8.34 61.64
C ASP A 305 -129.03 8.14 62.08
N LEU A 306 -129.87 9.16 61.92
CA LEU A 306 -131.32 9.11 62.15
C LEU A 306 -132.04 8.54 60.92
N ALA A 307 -132.77 7.43 61.11
CA ALA A 307 -133.34 6.57 60.07
C ALA A 307 -134.41 7.22 59.17
N SER A 308 -134.81 8.46 59.45
CA SER A 308 -135.79 9.19 58.67
C SER A 308 -135.66 10.69 58.90
N ALA A 309 -135.79 11.47 57.82
CA ALA A 309 -135.87 12.93 57.88
C ALA A 309 -136.97 13.44 58.83
N THR A 310 -137.92 12.58 59.22
CA THR A 310 -138.97 12.88 60.20
C THR A 310 -138.43 12.99 61.64
N ASP A 311 -137.47 12.16 62.04
CA ASP A 311 -136.94 12.18 63.42
C ASP A 311 -135.96 13.35 63.63
N ALA A 312 -135.19 13.70 62.60
CA ALA A 312 -134.32 14.89 62.60
C ALA A 312 -135.11 16.20 62.79
N ARG A 313 -136.34 16.29 62.26
CA ARG A 313 -137.20 17.49 62.38
C ARG A 313 -137.78 17.69 63.79
N THR A 314 -138.10 16.61 64.50
CA THR A 314 -138.62 16.66 65.87
C THR A 314 -137.56 17.18 66.85
N ASN A 315 -136.29 16.79 66.68
CA ASN A 315 -135.19 17.21 67.55
C ASN A 315 -134.78 18.68 67.36
N LEU A 316 -134.99 19.27 66.17
CA LEU A 316 -134.63 20.67 65.89
C LEU A 316 -135.79 21.66 66.12
N SER A 317 -136.97 21.20 66.54
CA SER A 317 -138.18 22.04 66.67
C SER A 317 -138.53 22.82 65.38
N VAL A 318 -138.31 22.20 64.21
CA VAL A 318 -138.53 22.80 62.89
C VAL A 318 -139.72 22.12 62.22
N TYR A 319 -140.68 22.92 61.75
CA TYR A 319 -141.90 22.44 61.10
C TYR A 319 -141.61 21.68 59.80
N SER A 320 -142.37 20.60 59.52
CA SER A 320 -142.28 19.83 58.27
C SER A 320 -142.87 20.56 57.08
N GLN A 321 -142.42 20.21 55.87
CA GLN A 321 -142.91 20.80 54.61
C GLN A 321 -144.43 20.70 54.49
N GLN A 322 -145.04 19.57 54.85
CA GLN A 322 -146.50 19.40 54.86
C GLN A 322 -147.23 20.32 55.89
N GLN A 323 -146.56 20.70 56.99
CA GLN A 323 -147.10 21.66 57.98
C GLN A 323 -146.96 23.12 57.53
N VAL A 324 -145.95 23.43 56.71
CA VAL A 324 -145.78 24.74 56.06
C VAL A 324 -146.76 24.86 54.87
N ASP A 325 -146.89 23.82 54.06
CA ASP A 325 -147.78 23.77 52.90
C ASP A 325 -149.26 23.87 53.31
N ASN A 326 -149.66 23.28 54.45
CA ASN A 326 -150.99 23.48 55.03
C ASN A 326 -151.21 24.89 55.63
N ARG A 327 -150.16 25.60 56.05
CA ARG A 327 -150.26 26.98 56.58
C ARG A 327 -150.19 28.05 55.49
N LEU A 328 -149.65 27.75 54.30
CA LEU A 328 -149.53 28.70 53.18
C LEU A 328 -150.49 28.43 52.01
N ALA A 329 -151.00 27.21 51.80
CA ALA A 329 -152.20 26.99 50.98
C ALA A 329 -153.47 27.66 51.60
N LYS A 330 -153.40 28.10 52.86
CA LYS A 330 -154.36 28.99 53.52
C LYS A 330 -154.05 30.49 53.34
N LYS A 331 -152.91 30.82 52.73
CA LYS A 331 -152.42 32.19 52.50
C LYS A 331 -152.02 32.50 51.05
N VAL A 332 -152.65 31.74 50.14
CA VAL A 332 -153.44 32.31 49.02
C VAL A 332 -152.54 32.51 47.79
N ASP A 333 -152.92 32.02 46.60
CA ASP A 333 -154.05 32.56 45.82
C ASP A 333 -154.14 34.12 45.88
N THR A 334 -153.04 34.78 46.27
CA THR A 334 -152.72 36.21 46.23
C THR A 334 -151.25 36.38 45.84
N LEU A 335 -150.95 36.08 44.56
CA LEU A 335 -149.88 36.67 43.72
C LEU A 335 -148.51 35.93 43.61
N ALA A 336 -148.11 35.67 42.36
CA ALA A 336 -147.21 34.62 41.87
C ALA A 336 -146.03 35.10 40.98
N LEU A 337 -145.24 34.14 40.44
CA LEU A 337 -144.30 34.14 39.26
C LEU A 337 -142.86 34.72 39.48
N GLU A 338 -141.73 34.33 38.85
CA GLU A 338 -141.37 33.49 37.67
C GLU A 338 -139.82 33.19 37.61
N LEU A 339 -139.35 32.32 36.70
CA LEU A 339 -137.93 31.95 36.41
C LEU A 339 -137.63 32.22 34.91
N SER A 340 -136.46 32.77 34.50
CA SER A 340 -136.17 33.18 33.10
C SER A 340 -134.80 32.73 32.57
N ALA A 341 -134.72 32.37 31.27
CA ALA A 341 -133.49 31.97 30.55
C ALA A 341 -133.20 32.92 29.35
N SER A 342 -131.92 33.14 29.02
CA SER A 342 -131.46 34.10 27.99
C SER A 342 -130.52 33.47 26.96
N THR A 343 -130.60 33.88 25.68
CA THR A 343 -129.73 33.47 24.57
C THR A 343 -129.12 34.69 23.84
N PHE A 344 -127.92 34.54 23.27
CA PHE A 344 -127.13 35.65 22.68
C PHE A 344 -126.58 35.26 21.29
N ALA A 345 -126.65 36.16 20.30
CA ALA A 345 -126.16 35.97 18.94
C ALA A 345 -125.07 37.00 18.58
N TYR A 346 -123.99 36.51 17.95
CA TYR A 346 -122.81 37.31 17.61
C TYR A 346 -122.50 37.27 16.12
N GLU A 347 -122.14 38.41 15.53
CA GLU A 347 -121.67 38.52 14.14
C GLU A 347 -120.32 39.26 14.11
N ASN A 348 -119.31 38.68 13.42
CA ASN A 348 -117.93 39.16 13.43
C ASN A 348 -117.36 39.46 14.84
N GLY A 349 -117.76 38.66 15.83
CA GLY A 349 -117.33 38.80 17.23
C GLY A 349 -118.06 39.86 18.05
N ARG A 350 -119.10 40.51 17.52
CA ARG A 350 -119.94 41.48 18.26
C ARG A 350 -121.33 40.94 18.51
N LEU A 351 -121.86 41.22 19.70
CA LEU A 351 -123.22 40.87 20.06
C LEU A 351 -124.17 41.70 19.19
N THR A 352 -125.00 41.05 18.39
CA THR A 352 -125.98 41.72 17.52
C THR A 352 -127.41 41.53 18.04
N GLN A 353 -127.67 40.46 18.78
CA GLN A 353 -128.99 40.18 19.35
C GLN A 353 -128.92 39.39 20.66
N GLN A 354 -129.81 39.68 21.60
CA GLN A 354 -130.11 38.88 22.78
C GLN A 354 -131.61 38.57 22.81
N VAL A 355 -132.00 37.33 23.10
CA VAL A 355 -133.39 36.93 23.32
C VAL A 355 -133.56 36.41 24.74
N ILE A 356 -134.54 36.96 25.46
CA ILE A 356 -134.90 36.53 26.81
C ILE A 356 -136.30 35.94 26.75
N GLU A 357 -136.43 34.69 27.21
CA GLU A 357 -137.71 34.01 27.33
C GLU A 357 -138.37 34.38 28.67
N HIS A 358 -139.51 35.04 28.58
CA HIS A 358 -140.39 35.29 29.72
C HIS A 358 -141.64 34.41 29.58
N GLY A 359 -142.38 34.15 30.67
CA GLY A 359 -143.57 33.31 30.58
C GLY A 359 -144.69 33.89 29.70
N ASP A 360 -144.62 35.19 29.37
CA ASP A 360 -145.59 35.92 28.55
C ASP A 360 -145.12 36.24 27.13
N GLY A 361 -143.87 35.91 26.77
CA GLY A 361 -143.33 36.18 25.44
C GLY A 361 -141.83 36.42 25.41
N GLN A 362 -141.29 36.59 24.21
CA GLN A 362 -139.87 36.86 24.00
C GLN A 362 -139.58 38.37 24.08
N GLU A 363 -138.55 38.73 24.86
CA GLU A 363 -137.90 40.02 24.74
C GLU A 363 -136.68 39.90 23.84
N VAL A 364 -136.68 40.62 22.72
CA VAL A 364 -135.58 40.62 21.76
C VAL A 364 -134.87 41.96 21.82
N ILE A 365 -133.59 41.94 22.17
CA ILE A 365 -132.72 43.12 22.24
C ILE A 365 -131.76 43.06 21.06
N THR A 366 -131.80 44.07 20.19
CA THR A 366 -130.90 44.19 19.04
C THR A 366 -129.88 45.29 19.30
N TYR A 367 -128.63 45.07 18.90
CA TYR A 367 -127.50 45.96 19.15
C TYR A 367 -126.94 46.47 17.81
N THR A 368 -126.92 47.79 17.64
CA THR A 368 -126.43 48.46 16.43
C THR A 368 -125.15 49.23 16.73
N TYR A 369 -124.16 49.09 15.85
CA TYR A 369 -122.85 49.71 15.98
C TYR A 369 -122.56 50.60 14.76
N THR A 370 -121.98 51.77 14.99
CA THR A 370 -121.45 52.67 13.94
C THR A 370 -120.00 52.97 14.28
N ASP A 371 -119.09 52.89 13.32
CA ASP A 371 -117.64 53.09 13.52
C ASP A 371 -117.08 52.36 14.75
N ASN A 372 -117.45 51.08 14.89
CA ASN A 372 -117.01 50.18 15.96
C ASN A 372 -117.50 50.49 17.39
N VAL A 373 -118.39 51.47 17.62
CA VAL A 373 -119.00 51.75 18.93
C VAL A 373 -120.50 51.47 18.95
N LEU A 374 -121.03 50.99 20.09
CA LEU A 374 -122.45 50.69 20.24
C LEU A 374 -123.23 52.00 20.23
N THR A 375 -124.01 52.26 19.18
CA THR A 375 -124.73 53.52 19.03
C THR A 375 -126.19 53.39 19.41
N GLN A 376 -126.76 52.18 19.36
CA GLN A 376 -128.16 51.96 19.67
C GLN A 376 -128.44 50.54 20.15
N THR A 377 -129.34 50.40 21.11
CA THR A 377 -130.00 49.13 21.41
C THR A 377 -131.51 49.29 21.34
N ILE A 378 -132.19 48.32 20.74
CA ILE A 378 -133.64 48.28 20.64
C ILE A 378 -134.12 47.02 21.35
N SER A 379 -134.79 47.18 22.48
CA SER A 379 -135.53 46.09 23.13
C SER A 379 -136.98 46.11 22.67
N ILE A 380 -137.48 44.97 22.23
CA ILE A 380 -138.89 44.76 21.89
C ILE A 380 -139.42 43.65 22.76
N ARG A 381 -140.45 43.97 23.55
CA ARG A 381 -141.23 42.99 24.30
C ARG A 381 -142.71 43.34 24.18
N ASN A 382 -143.53 42.38 23.79
CA ASN A 382 -144.99 42.54 23.71
C ASN A 382 -145.44 43.77 22.91
N GLY A 383 -144.71 44.11 21.84
CA GLY A 383 -145.02 45.24 20.97
C GLY A 383 -144.57 46.62 21.47
N ALA A 384 -144.11 46.75 22.71
CA ALA A 384 -143.49 47.96 23.23
C ALA A 384 -142.01 47.99 22.84
N THR A 385 -141.57 49.12 22.28
CA THR A 385 -140.20 49.28 21.78
C THR A 385 -139.45 50.28 22.63
N LYS A 386 -138.39 49.83 23.28
CA LYS A 386 -137.48 50.69 24.04
C LYS A 386 -136.19 50.84 23.26
N THR A 387 -135.98 52.03 22.72
CA THR A 387 -134.74 52.40 22.04
C THR A 387 -133.86 53.16 23.02
N THR A 388 -132.64 52.65 23.22
CA THR A 388 -131.59 53.35 23.96
C THR A 388 -130.52 53.77 22.97
N THR A 389 -130.30 55.07 22.83
CA THR A 389 -129.31 55.64 21.92
C THR A 389 -128.13 56.15 22.73
N TYR A 390 -126.93 55.80 22.29
CA TYR A 390 -125.66 56.12 22.93
C TYR A 390 -124.92 57.12 22.05
N THR A 391 -124.77 58.36 22.52
CA THR A 391 -124.11 59.43 21.75
C THR A 391 -122.67 59.58 22.20
N TYR A 392 -121.75 59.60 21.25
CA TYR A 392 -120.31 59.73 21.50
C TYR A 392 -119.75 60.99 20.83
N THR A 393 -118.87 61.72 21.53
CA THR A 393 -118.08 62.82 20.98
C THR A 393 -116.61 62.51 21.25
N ASP A 394 -115.76 62.56 20.22
CA ASP A 394 -114.33 62.18 20.27
C ASP A 394 -114.08 60.80 20.92
N GLY A 395 -114.93 59.81 20.61
CA GLY A 395 -114.79 58.43 21.09
C GLY A 395 -115.20 58.21 22.56
N ARG A 396 -115.71 59.23 23.26
CA ARG A 396 -116.24 59.11 24.63
C ARG A 396 -117.76 59.21 24.66
N LEU A 397 -118.42 58.31 25.39
CA LEU A 397 -119.87 58.34 25.60
C LEU A 397 -120.23 59.61 26.38
N VAL A 398 -121.00 60.49 25.77
CA VAL A 398 -121.41 61.79 26.33
C VAL A 398 -122.87 61.83 26.75
N SER A 399 -123.74 61.01 26.16
CA SER A 399 -125.12 60.89 26.62
C SER A 399 -125.74 59.54 26.30
N ILE A 400 -126.70 59.13 27.14
CA ILE A 400 -127.59 58.01 26.88
C ILE A 400 -129.02 58.57 26.86
N GLY A 401 -129.69 58.46 25.72
CA GLY A 401 -131.10 58.79 25.57
C GLY A 401 -131.94 57.51 25.55
N VAL A 402 -133.02 57.47 26.32
CA VAL A 402 -133.98 56.37 26.30
C VAL A 402 -135.31 56.91 25.82
N THR A 403 -135.86 56.30 24.78
CA THR A 403 -137.21 56.55 24.28
C THR A 403 -137.98 55.25 24.31
N THR A 404 -139.20 55.28 24.85
CA THR A 404 -140.09 54.11 24.88
C THR A 404 -141.35 54.47 24.11
N GLU A 405 -141.73 53.61 23.17
CA GLU A 405 -142.97 53.69 22.39
C GLU A 405 -143.89 52.51 22.70
#